data_AF-A0A194QHB3-F1
#
_entry.id   AF-A0A194QHB3-F1
#
_cell.length_a   1.000
_cell.length_b   1.000
_cell.length_c   1.000
_cell.angle_alpha   90.00
_cell.angle_beta   90.00
_cell.angle_gamma   90.00
#
_symmetry.space_group_name_H-M   'P 1'
#
loop_
_entity.id
_entity.type
_entity.pdbx_description
1 polymer ?
#
loop_
_entity_poly.entity_id
_entity_poly.type
_entity_poly.pdbx_seq_one_letter_code
_entity_poly.pdbx_strand_id
1 'polypeptide(L)'
;MSSETNWLNSIQVCSYTKKSAEEKLGIEKPKRPLTPFFKFMTQMRPALLAKNPGITSKESIAWMSKHWQQLDSETKAQMVKEYEKDQEDYKKIKELYEASLTEQQKEDIKRLKGEMAAAKEKRKLKAELKEMGKPKKPMSSYFLFTQTKKDLLQGNNMKEYQEQIKKDWIKLPESERVKYEKQAQVLMDKYKKDLEAWELKMIAIGRTDLVRQKPTRQTRKSKAVKEQ
;
A
#
# COMPACT_ATOMS: atom_id res chain seq x y z
N MET A 1 6.34 -47.44 15.89
CA MET A 1 6.15 -47.52 14.41
C MET A 1 4.81 -46.82 14.14
N SER A 2 4.72 -45.69 13.45
CA SER A 2 5.62 -45.15 12.44
C SER A 2 5.45 -43.63 12.32
N SER A 3 6.59 -42.98 12.02
CA SER A 3 6.79 -41.81 11.14
C SER A 3 5.71 -40.72 11.13
N GLU A 4 6.01 -39.55 11.68
CA GLU A 4 6.70 -38.47 10.94
C GLU A 4 6.01 -38.08 9.63
N THR A 5 5.30 -36.95 9.67
CA THR A 5 5.32 -35.97 8.57
C THR A 5 5.24 -34.58 9.19
N ASN A 6 6.34 -34.17 9.80
CA ASN A 6 6.57 -32.78 10.16
C ASN A 6 6.88 -32.04 8.85
N TRP A 7 5.82 -31.59 8.17
CA TRP A 7 5.92 -30.73 7.00
C TRP A 7 6.56 -29.43 7.44
N LEU A 8 7.87 -29.33 7.20
CA LEU A 8 8.65 -28.12 6.98
C LEU A 8 7.83 -26.86 7.23
N ASN A 9 7.81 -26.42 8.50
CA ASN A 9 7.50 -25.05 8.83
C ASN A 9 8.65 -24.22 8.26
N SER A 10 8.54 -23.91 6.97
CA SER A 10 9.38 -22.95 6.27
C SER A 10 9.47 -21.75 7.18
N ILE A 11 10.70 -21.41 7.55
CA ILE A 11 11.06 -20.25 8.34
C ILE A 11 10.26 -19.09 7.75
N GLN A 12 9.17 -18.72 8.42
CA GLN A 12 8.36 -17.60 7.99
C GLN A 12 9.14 -16.35 8.38
N VAL A 13 10.19 -16.08 7.61
CA VAL A 13 10.76 -14.75 7.49
C VAL A 13 9.57 -13.90 7.13
N CYS A 14 9.16 -13.04 8.04
CA CYS A 14 8.06 -12.11 7.87
C CYS A 14 8.44 -11.15 6.73
N SER A 15 8.31 -11.58 5.48
CA SER A 15 8.69 -10.85 4.28
C SER A 15 7.55 -9.91 3.87
N TYR A 16 7.16 -9.02 4.78
CA TYR A 16 6.32 -7.86 4.45
C TYR A 16 7.16 -6.67 3.97
N THR A 17 8.31 -6.92 3.33
CA THR A 17 9.08 -5.86 2.68
C THR A 17 8.57 -5.73 1.25
N LYS A 18 7.88 -4.64 0.95
CA LYS A 18 7.55 -4.26 -0.43
C LYS A 18 8.85 -4.23 -1.23
N LYS A 19 8.87 -4.92 -2.38
CA LYS A 19 10.02 -4.95 -3.29
C LYS A 19 10.53 -3.53 -3.59
N SER A 20 11.85 -3.38 -3.60
CA SER A 20 12.49 -2.11 -3.97
C SER A 20 12.28 -1.78 -5.46
N ALA A 21 12.55 -0.55 -5.87
CA ALA A 21 12.44 -0.17 -7.29
C ALA A 21 13.45 -0.96 -8.14
N GLU A 22 14.67 -1.11 -7.63
CA GLU A 22 15.74 -1.89 -8.21
C GLU A 22 15.34 -3.37 -8.37
N GLU A 23 14.77 -3.98 -7.32
CA GLU A 23 14.30 -5.39 -7.35
C GLU A 23 13.14 -5.61 -8.33
N LYS A 24 12.24 -4.63 -8.49
CA LYS A 24 11.16 -4.69 -9.49
C LYS A 24 11.67 -4.65 -10.93
N LEU A 25 12.84 -4.06 -11.15
CA LEU A 25 13.53 -4.02 -12.43
C LEU A 25 14.47 -5.23 -12.63
N GLY A 26 14.49 -6.17 -11.68
CA GLY A 26 15.43 -7.31 -11.71
C GLY A 26 16.88 -6.92 -11.46
N ILE A 27 17.13 -5.71 -10.92
CA ILE A 27 18.47 -5.20 -10.63
C ILE A 27 18.82 -5.58 -9.19
N GLU A 28 19.86 -6.39 -9.03
CA GLU A 28 20.34 -6.80 -7.71
C GLU A 28 21.12 -5.67 -7.04
N LYS A 29 20.49 -5.05 -6.04
CA LYS A 29 21.10 -3.98 -5.25
C LYS A 29 21.86 -4.56 -4.05
N PRO A 30 23.11 -4.15 -3.81
CA PRO A 30 23.83 -4.49 -2.59
C PRO A 30 23.04 -4.11 -1.34
N LYS A 31 22.84 -5.07 -0.44
CA LYS A 31 22.14 -4.84 0.85
C LYS A 31 23.11 -4.24 1.86
N ARG A 32 22.63 -3.29 2.65
CA ARG A 32 23.41 -2.74 3.78
C ARG A 32 23.66 -3.84 4.81
N PRO A 33 24.87 -3.91 5.40
CA PRO A 33 25.15 -4.89 6.43
C PRO A 33 24.30 -4.61 7.67
N LEU A 34 24.00 -5.67 8.42
CA LEU A 34 23.21 -5.57 9.65
C LEU A 34 24.04 -4.89 10.74
N THR A 35 23.43 -3.93 11.45
CA THR A 35 24.08 -3.35 12.64
C THR A 35 24.35 -4.44 13.69
N PRO A 36 25.28 -4.23 14.63
CA PRO A 36 25.65 -5.23 15.65
C PRO A 36 24.44 -5.84 16.37
N PHE A 37 23.48 -5.01 16.81
CA PHE A 37 22.26 -5.48 17.47
C PHE A 37 21.37 -6.35 16.56
N PHE A 38 21.17 -5.96 15.31
CA PHE A 38 20.40 -6.76 14.35
C PHE A 38 21.12 -8.07 14.01
N LYS A 39 22.45 -8.08 13.92
CA LYS A 39 23.26 -9.30 13.73
C LYS A 39 23.11 -10.24 14.92
N PHE A 40 23.18 -9.72 16.14
CA PHE A 40 22.88 -10.47 17.37
C PHE A 40 21.46 -11.03 17.36
N MET A 41 20.45 -10.23 17.01
CA MET A 41 19.07 -10.72 16.91
C MET A 41 18.93 -11.84 15.88
N THR A 42 19.59 -11.76 14.73
CA THR A 42 19.55 -12.84 13.73
C THR A 42 20.17 -14.14 14.24
N GLN A 43 21.22 -14.06 15.06
CA GLN A 43 21.87 -15.22 15.67
C GLN A 43 21.01 -15.84 16.79
N MET A 44 20.37 -15.01 17.62
CA MET A 44 19.63 -15.46 18.80
C MET A 44 18.18 -15.88 18.51
N ARG A 45 17.57 -15.34 17.46
CA ARG A 45 16.15 -15.59 17.13
C ARG A 45 15.84 -17.08 16.91
N PRO A 46 16.65 -17.88 16.19
CA PRO A 46 16.38 -19.31 16.02
C PRO A 46 16.36 -20.07 17.36
N ALA A 47 17.33 -19.81 18.25
CA ALA A 47 17.39 -20.44 19.56
C ALA A 47 16.20 -20.06 20.46
N LEU A 48 15.74 -18.79 20.37
CA LEU A 48 14.59 -18.32 21.12
C LEU A 48 13.27 -18.93 20.61
N LEU A 49 13.11 -19.09 19.29
CA LEU A 49 11.95 -19.75 18.69
C LEU A 49 11.93 -21.25 18.99
N ALA A 50 13.10 -21.91 19.03
CA ALA A 50 13.18 -23.32 19.40
C ALA A 50 12.73 -23.57 20.86
N LYS A 51 13.07 -22.65 21.77
CA LYS A 51 12.65 -22.74 23.18
C LYS A 51 11.19 -22.30 23.38
N ASN A 52 10.72 -21.34 22.60
CA ASN A 52 9.38 -20.77 22.70
C ASN A 52 8.70 -20.69 21.32
N PRO A 53 8.15 -21.79 20.78
CA PRO A 53 7.60 -21.83 19.42
C PRO A 53 6.38 -20.91 19.18
N GLY A 54 5.76 -20.38 20.24
CA GLY A 54 4.62 -19.46 20.19
C GLY A 54 4.93 -18.00 20.56
N ILE A 55 6.19 -17.63 20.80
CA ILE A 55 6.54 -16.27 21.21
C ILE A 55 6.16 -15.26 20.13
N THR A 56 5.50 -14.17 20.53
CA THR A 56 5.17 -13.12 19.56
C THR A 56 6.44 -12.40 19.11
N SER A 57 6.44 -11.88 17.88
CA SER A 57 7.62 -11.15 17.38
C SER A 57 7.97 -9.93 18.24
N LYS A 58 6.97 -9.27 18.85
CA LYS A 58 7.17 -8.14 19.76
C LYS A 58 7.88 -8.56 21.03
N GLU A 59 7.44 -9.64 21.68
CA GLU A 59 8.07 -10.18 22.89
C GLU A 59 9.48 -10.71 22.61
N SER A 60 9.67 -11.38 21.47
CA SER A 60 10.98 -11.85 21.03
C SER A 60 11.98 -10.69 20.91
N ILE A 61 11.58 -9.58 20.26
CA ILE A 61 12.43 -8.39 20.12
C ILE A 61 12.73 -7.76 21.49
N ALA A 62 11.72 -7.64 22.37
CA ALA A 62 11.90 -7.10 23.71
C ALA A 62 12.89 -7.94 24.54
N TRP A 63 12.77 -9.27 24.47
CA TRP A 63 13.68 -10.19 25.12
C TRP A 63 15.12 -10.03 24.61
N MET A 64 15.32 -10.02 23.28
CA MET A 64 16.65 -9.86 22.68
C MET A 64 17.26 -8.49 22.98
N SER A 65 16.45 -7.43 23.02
CA SER A 65 16.91 -6.09 23.39
C SER A 65 17.45 -6.04 24.83
N LYS A 66 16.75 -6.68 25.78
CA LYS A 66 17.22 -6.79 27.17
C LYS A 66 18.54 -7.57 27.27
N HIS A 67 18.64 -8.70 26.56
CA HIS A 67 19.87 -9.51 26.57
C HIS A 67 21.04 -8.79 25.89
N TRP A 68 20.78 -8.03 24.82
CA TRP A 68 21.78 -7.17 24.20
C TRP A 68 22.34 -6.14 25.19
N GLN A 69 21.49 -5.52 26.01
CA GLN A 69 21.97 -4.58 27.03
C GLN A 69 22.87 -5.25 28.07
N GLN A 70 22.59 -6.51 28.42
CA GLN A 70 23.34 -7.31 29.40
C GLN A 70 24.64 -7.94 28.86
N LEU A 71 24.85 -7.96 27.54
CA LEU A 71 26.11 -8.44 26.94
C LEU A 71 27.30 -7.63 27.44
N ASP A 72 28.43 -8.33 27.59
CA ASP A 72 29.71 -7.74 27.97
C ASP A 72 30.20 -6.72 26.94
N SER A 73 30.98 -5.76 27.42
CA SER A 73 31.48 -4.66 26.59
C SER A 73 32.44 -5.15 25.49
N GLU A 74 33.15 -6.26 25.72
CA GLU A 74 34.14 -6.80 24.80
C GLU A 74 33.46 -7.43 23.57
N THR A 75 32.46 -8.28 23.79
CA THR A 75 31.63 -8.88 22.73
C THR A 75 30.92 -7.80 21.92
N LYS A 76 30.35 -6.78 22.59
CA LYS A 76 29.76 -5.63 21.88
C LYS A 76 30.78 -4.90 21.01
N ALA A 77 31.97 -4.64 21.55
CA ALA A 77 33.05 -3.98 20.81
C ALA A 77 33.49 -4.82 19.60
N GLN A 78 33.59 -6.13 19.75
CA GLN A 78 33.94 -7.03 18.65
C GLN A 78 32.88 -7.01 17.53
N MET A 79 31.59 -7.02 17.88
CA MET A 79 30.52 -6.92 16.89
C MET A 79 30.47 -5.56 16.19
N VAL A 80 30.84 -4.48 16.89
CA VAL A 80 30.99 -3.14 16.29
C VAL A 80 32.15 -3.12 15.28
N LYS A 81 33.32 -3.66 15.64
CA LYS A 81 34.47 -3.77 14.72
C LYS A 81 34.14 -4.60 13.48
N GLU A 82 33.43 -5.71 13.66
CA GLU A 82 32.98 -6.53 12.52
C GLU A 82 32.01 -5.76 11.62
N TYR A 83 31.08 -4.99 12.20
CA TYR A 83 30.17 -4.13 11.45
C TYR A 83 30.88 -3.01 10.69
N GLU A 84 31.94 -2.42 11.26
CA GLU A 84 32.76 -1.41 10.57
C GLU A 84 33.45 -2.00 9.34
N LYS A 85 34.01 -3.21 9.46
CA LYS A 85 34.56 -3.94 8.31
C LYS A 85 33.49 -4.27 7.26
N ASP A 86 32.36 -4.81 7.69
CA ASP A 86 31.22 -5.11 6.81
C ASP A 86 30.73 -3.83 6.07
N GLN A 87 30.79 -2.66 6.73
CA GLN A 87 30.47 -1.36 6.13
C GLN A 87 31.49 -0.93 5.07
N GLU A 88 32.78 -1.15 5.30
CA GLU A 88 33.82 -0.85 4.31
C GLU A 88 33.67 -1.73 3.06
N ASP A 89 33.44 -3.03 3.24
CA ASP A 89 33.22 -3.95 2.13
C ASP A 89 31.92 -3.61 1.38
N TYR A 90 30.86 -3.24 2.11
CA TYR A 90 29.64 -2.74 1.51
C TYR A 90 29.85 -1.48 0.65
N LYS A 91 30.69 -0.53 1.09
CA LYS A 91 31.01 0.66 0.30
C LYS A 91 31.67 0.30 -1.03
N LYS A 92 32.66 -0.59 -1.00
CA LYS A 92 33.34 -1.08 -2.23
C LYS A 92 32.36 -1.77 -3.19
N ILE A 93 31.52 -2.67 -2.67
CA ILE A 93 30.52 -3.38 -3.47
C ILE A 93 29.49 -2.38 -4.05
N LYS A 94 29.08 -1.39 -3.26
CA LYS A 94 28.14 -0.35 -3.70
C LYS A 94 28.73 0.53 -4.80
N GLU A 95 30.01 0.88 -4.72
CA GLU A 95 30.71 1.65 -5.76
C GLU A 95 30.76 0.86 -7.08
N LEU A 96 31.12 -0.42 -7.03
CA LEU A 96 31.10 -1.31 -8.20
C LEU A 96 29.70 -1.43 -8.79
N TYR A 97 28.68 -1.57 -7.94
CA TYR A 97 27.29 -1.60 -8.37
C TYR A 97 26.89 -0.29 -9.08
N GLU A 98 27.18 0.87 -8.49
CA GLU A 98 26.85 2.17 -9.08
C GLU A 98 27.57 2.41 -10.41
N ALA A 99 28.80 1.91 -10.55
CA ALA A 99 29.56 1.92 -11.80
C ALA A 99 29.02 0.95 -12.86
N SER A 100 28.46 -0.20 -12.47
CA SER A 100 27.89 -1.20 -13.40
C SER A 100 26.53 -0.80 -14.00
N LEU A 101 25.85 0.19 -13.42
CA LEU A 101 24.53 0.61 -13.87
C LEU A 101 24.62 1.43 -15.16
N THR A 102 23.82 1.06 -16.15
CA THR A 102 23.65 1.87 -17.35
C THR A 102 22.83 3.13 -17.06
N GLU A 103 22.98 4.18 -17.87
CA GLU A 103 22.17 5.40 -17.71
C GLU A 103 20.67 5.11 -17.81
N GLN A 104 20.26 4.23 -18.73
CA GLN A 104 18.87 3.79 -18.85
C GLN A 104 18.37 3.11 -17.56
N GLN A 105 19.17 2.22 -16.95
CA GLN A 105 18.81 1.59 -15.67
C GLN A 105 18.68 2.64 -14.55
N LYS A 106 19.57 3.64 -14.49
CA LYS A 106 19.50 4.72 -13.50
C LYS A 106 18.22 5.54 -13.67
N GLU A 107 17.84 5.87 -14.91
CA GLU A 107 16.61 6.58 -15.22
C GLU A 107 15.36 5.78 -14.85
N ASP A 108 15.32 4.49 -15.21
CA ASP A 108 14.20 3.61 -14.88
C ASP A 108 14.05 3.44 -13.35
N ILE A 109 15.17 3.29 -12.62
CA ILE A 109 15.18 3.26 -11.15
C ILE A 109 14.61 4.57 -10.60
N LYS A 110 15.03 5.73 -11.13
CA LYS A 110 14.55 7.05 -10.70
C LYS A 110 13.05 7.21 -10.95
N ARG A 111 12.57 6.83 -12.14
CA ARG A 111 11.14 6.87 -12.50
C ARG A 111 10.30 6.03 -11.55
N LEU A 112 10.67 4.76 -11.36
CA LEU A 112 9.92 3.86 -10.47
C LEU A 112 9.96 4.31 -9.01
N LYS A 113 11.08 4.86 -8.52
CA LYS A 113 11.14 5.47 -7.18
C LYS A 113 10.16 6.64 -7.06
N GLY A 114 10.07 7.49 -8.07
CA GLY A 114 9.10 8.58 -8.15
C GLY A 114 7.65 8.07 -8.10
N GLU A 115 7.30 7.09 -8.93
CA GLU A 115 5.97 6.47 -8.95
C GLU A 115 5.61 5.83 -7.61
N MET A 116 6.56 5.12 -6.98
CA MET A 116 6.35 4.50 -5.67
C MET A 116 6.15 5.56 -4.56
N ALA A 117 6.90 6.67 -4.60
CA ALA A 117 6.72 7.78 -3.69
C ALA A 117 5.35 8.46 -3.89
N ALA A 118 4.98 8.76 -5.13
CA ALA A 118 3.67 9.33 -5.47
C ALA A 118 2.51 8.40 -5.02
N ALA A 119 2.64 7.09 -5.22
CA ALA A 119 1.67 6.11 -4.74
C ALA A 119 1.58 6.05 -3.21
N LYS A 120 2.68 6.26 -2.50
CA LYS A 120 2.72 6.36 -1.03
C LYS A 120 1.99 7.62 -0.55
N GLU A 121 2.27 8.78 -1.15
CA GLU A 121 1.61 10.04 -0.80
C GLU A 121 0.11 10.00 -1.14
N LYS A 122 -0.27 9.43 -2.29
CA LYS A 122 -1.69 9.20 -2.62
C LYS A 122 -2.41 8.33 -1.59
N ARG A 123 -1.73 7.31 -1.04
CA ARG A 123 -2.29 6.45 0.02
C ARG A 123 -2.43 7.20 1.34
N LYS A 124 -1.44 8.00 1.72
CA LYS A 124 -1.51 8.86 2.92
C LYS A 124 -2.66 9.85 2.81
N LEU A 125 -2.75 10.58 1.70
CA LEU A 125 -3.84 11.51 1.44
C LEU A 125 -5.21 10.80 1.52
N LYS A 126 -5.34 9.60 0.94
CA LYS A 126 -6.58 8.82 1.05
C LYS A 126 -6.89 8.41 2.50
N ALA A 127 -5.88 8.06 3.28
CA ALA A 127 -6.04 7.70 4.69
C ALA A 127 -6.48 8.92 5.52
N GLU A 128 -5.83 10.06 5.32
CA GLU A 128 -6.16 11.34 5.95
C GLU A 128 -7.58 11.79 5.60
N LEU A 129 -7.97 11.73 4.32
CA LEU A 129 -9.35 12.02 3.91
C LEU A 129 -10.37 11.10 4.59
N LYS A 130 -10.02 9.83 4.80
CA LYS A 130 -10.87 8.86 5.51
C LYS A 130 -10.94 9.18 7.01
N GLU A 131 -9.82 9.54 7.62
CA GLU A 131 -9.71 9.92 9.03
C GLU A 131 -10.51 11.19 9.33
N MET A 132 -10.42 12.19 8.45
CA MET A 132 -11.21 13.42 8.53
C MET A 132 -12.70 13.21 8.21
N GLY A 133 -13.12 11.97 7.92
CA GLY A 133 -14.52 11.62 7.73
C GLY A 133 -15.12 12.11 6.42
N LYS A 134 -14.32 12.28 5.35
CA LYS A 134 -14.83 12.71 4.05
C LYS A 134 -15.95 11.78 3.57
N PRO A 135 -17.15 12.31 3.25
CA PRO A 135 -18.25 11.50 2.73
C PRO A 135 -17.82 10.69 1.51
N LYS A 136 -18.31 9.45 1.41
CA LYS A 136 -18.04 8.58 0.26
C LYS A 136 -19.10 8.82 -0.82
N LYS A 137 -18.65 8.90 -2.07
CA LYS A 137 -19.57 8.96 -3.21
C LYS A 137 -20.49 7.72 -3.21
N PRO A 138 -21.82 7.90 -3.28
CA PRO A 138 -22.76 6.80 -3.24
C PRO A 138 -22.69 5.98 -4.52
N MET A 139 -23.23 4.77 -4.45
CA MET A 139 -23.32 3.86 -5.60
C MET A 139 -24.25 4.44 -6.67
N SER A 140 -23.89 4.22 -7.94
CA SER A 140 -24.76 4.52 -9.08
C SER A 140 -25.94 3.54 -9.16
N SER A 141 -26.99 3.86 -9.92
CA SER A 141 -28.16 3.00 -10.14
C SER A 141 -27.78 1.57 -10.54
N TYR A 142 -26.82 1.43 -11.47
CA TYR A 142 -26.25 0.14 -11.85
C TYR A 142 -25.65 -0.63 -10.66
N PHE A 143 -24.87 0.03 -9.81
CA PHE A 143 -24.23 -0.62 -8.65
C PHE A 143 -25.23 -0.97 -7.56
N LEU A 144 -26.29 -0.16 -7.37
CA LEU A 144 -27.41 -0.52 -6.50
C LEU A 144 -28.11 -1.79 -7.00
N PHE A 145 -28.34 -1.92 -8.30
CA PHE A 145 -28.85 -3.16 -8.90
C PHE A 145 -27.88 -4.33 -8.66
N THR A 146 -26.57 -4.15 -8.90
CA THR A 146 -25.58 -5.21 -8.66
C THR A 146 -25.60 -5.71 -7.21
N GLN A 147 -25.85 -4.80 -6.25
CA GLN A 147 -25.93 -5.14 -4.83
C GLN A 147 -27.13 -6.06 -4.53
N THR A 148 -28.26 -5.88 -5.22
CA THR A 148 -29.43 -6.77 -5.08
C THR A 148 -29.20 -8.18 -5.64
N LYS A 149 -28.19 -8.34 -6.50
CA LYS A 149 -27.86 -9.61 -7.16
C LYS A 149 -26.57 -10.22 -6.61
N LYS A 150 -26.06 -9.74 -5.47
CA LYS A 150 -24.80 -10.21 -4.88
C LYS A 150 -24.81 -11.73 -4.61
N ASP A 151 -25.97 -12.30 -4.31
CA ASP A 151 -26.13 -13.73 -4.02
C ASP A 151 -25.89 -14.63 -5.24
N LEU A 152 -25.92 -14.07 -6.46
CA LEU A 152 -25.55 -14.79 -7.68
C LEU A 152 -24.03 -14.99 -7.81
N LEU A 153 -23.22 -14.33 -6.97
CA LEU A 153 -21.78 -14.50 -6.96
C LEU A 153 -21.43 -15.83 -6.28
N GLN A 154 -21.33 -16.90 -7.08
CA GLN A 154 -20.89 -18.21 -6.61
C GLN A 154 -19.38 -18.40 -6.85
N GLY A 155 -18.63 -18.59 -5.77
CA GLY A 155 -17.20 -18.91 -5.81
C GLY A 155 -16.31 -17.81 -6.42
N ASN A 156 -15.26 -18.21 -7.12
CA ASN A 156 -14.26 -17.30 -7.72
C ASN A 156 -14.67 -16.75 -9.09
N ASN A 157 -15.93 -16.92 -9.50
CA ASN A 157 -16.39 -16.60 -10.84
C ASN A 157 -16.83 -15.14 -11.02
N MET A 158 -15.97 -14.21 -10.59
CA MET A 158 -16.29 -12.78 -10.60
C MET A 158 -16.50 -12.23 -12.01
N LYS A 159 -15.78 -12.77 -13.00
CA LYS A 159 -15.84 -12.29 -14.38
C LYS A 159 -17.18 -12.64 -15.03
N GLU A 160 -17.63 -13.90 -14.92
CA GLU A 160 -18.92 -14.30 -15.50
C GLU A 160 -20.09 -13.65 -14.76
N TYR A 161 -19.98 -13.48 -13.44
CA TYR A 161 -20.94 -12.68 -12.65
C TYR A 161 -21.06 -11.25 -13.21
N GLN A 162 -19.94 -10.56 -13.43
CA GLN A 162 -19.98 -9.20 -13.98
C GLN A 162 -20.61 -9.14 -15.38
N GLU A 163 -20.29 -10.11 -16.25
CA GLU A 163 -20.87 -10.19 -17.58
C GLU A 163 -22.37 -10.46 -17.54
N GLN A 164 -22.83 -11.35 -16.64
CA GLN A 164 -24.25 -11.65 -16.45
C GLN A 164 -25.01 -10.43 -15.93
N ILE A 165 -24.50 -9.76 -14.90
CA ILE A 165 -25.13 -8.55 -14.35
C ILE A 165 -25.20 -7.42 -15.38
N LYS A 166 -24.18 -7.28 -16.23
CA LYS A 166 -24.20 -6.33 -17.34
C LYS A 166 -25.32 -6.66 -18.32
N LYS A 167 -25.49 -7.93 -18.70
CA LYS A 167 -26.58 -8.38 -19.59
C LYS A 167 -27.94 -8.13 -18.95
N ASP A 168 -28.10 -8.46 -17.67
CA ASP A 168 -29.36 -8.30 -16.94
C ASP A 168 -29.74 -6.83 -16.79
N TRP A 169 -28.77 -5.93 -16.56
CA TRP A 169 -29.02 -4.50 -16.50
C TRP A 169 -29.50 -3.91 -17.83
N ILE A 170 -28.93 -4.36 -18.95
CA ILE A 170 -29.34 -3.92 -20.29
C ILE A 170 -30.77 -4.41 -20.60
N LYS A 171 -31.09 -5.65 -20.21
CA LYS A 171 -32.41 -6.26 -20.39
C LYS A 171 -33.46 -5.76 -19.39
N LEU A 172 -33.05 -5.05 -18.34
CA LEU A 172 -33.95 -4.55 -17.30
C LEU A 172 -35.00 -3.61 -17.90
N PRO A 173 -36.30 -3.80 -17.61
CA PRO A 173 -37.35 -2.91 -18.07
C PRO A 173 -37.18 -1.52 -17.47
N GLU A 174 -37.57 -0.50 -18.23
CA GLU A 174 -37.41 0.91 -17.84
C GLU A 174 -38.09 1.22 -16.49
N SER A 175 -39.24 0.61 -16.23
CA SER A 175 -39.98 0.76 -14.97
C SER A 175 -39.20 0.31 -13.74
N GLU A 176 -38.33 -0.70 -13.86
CA GLU A 176 -37.44 -1.15 -12.78
C GLU A 176 -36.16 -0.33 -12.73
N ARG A 177 -35.61 0.05 -13.89
CA ARG A 177 -34.42 0.91 -13.99
C ARG A 177 -34.64 2.25 -13.28
N VAL A 178 -35.80 2.88 -13.50
CA VAL A 178 -36.18 4.15 -12.86
C VAL A 178 -36.21 4.05 -11.33
N LYS A 179 -36.53 2.88 -10.75
CA LYS A 179 -36.49 2.69 -9.28
C LYS A 179 -35.06 2.86 -8.75
N TYR A 180 -34.09 2.22 -9.40
CA TYR A 180 -32.68 2.32 -9.03
C TYR A 180 -32.11 3.71 -9.31
N GLU A 181 -32.55 4.39 -10.36
CA GLU A 181 -32.16 5.78 -10.65
C GLU A 181 -32.66 6.75 -9.59
N LYS A 182 -33.94 6.64 -9.18
CA LYS A 182 -34.50 7.43 -8.08
C LYS A 182 -33.74 7.20 -6.77
N GLN A 183 -33.44 5.94 -6.44
CA GLN A 183 -32.64 5.60 -5.26
C GLN A 183 -31.22 6.19 -5.34
N ALA A 184 -30.55 6.06 -6.49
CA ALA A 184 -29.22 6.62 -6.70
C ALA A 184 -29.23 8.16 -6.59
N GLN A 185 -30.28 8.81 -7.11
CA GLN A 185 -30.44 10.25 -7.04
C GLN A 185 -30.60 10.73 -5.60
N VAL A 186 -31.48 10.10 -4.81
CA VAL A 186 -31.67 10.43 -3.38
C VAL A 186 -30.35 10.28 -2.60
N LEU A 187 -29.62 9.19 -2.83
CA LEU A 187 -28.31 8.99 -2.20
C LEU A 187 -27.29 10.05 -2.64
N MET A 188 -27.29 10.41 -3.92
CA MET A 188 -26.41 11.45 -4.46
C MET A 188 -26.70 12.82 -3.86
N ASP A 189 -27.97 13.17 -3.68
CA ASP A 189 -28.36 14.46 -3.10
C ASP A 189 -28.05 14.52 -1.60
N LYS A 190 -28.24 13.42 -0.87
CA LYS A 190 -27.73 13.29 0.51
C LYS A 190 -26.21 13.49 0.55
N TYR A 191 -25.47 12.81 -0.32
CA TYR A 191 -24.01 12.92 -0.39
C TYR A 191 -23.54 14.35 -0.69
N LYS A 192 -24.22 15.09 -1.58
CA LYS A 192 -23.87 16.49 -1.85
C LYS A 192 -24.00 17.35 -0.60
N LYS A 193 -25.09 17.21 0.15
CA LYS A 193 -25.32 17.93 1.42
C LYS A 193 -24.26 17.57 2.47
N ASP A 194 -24.00 16.27 2.64
CA ASP A 194 -22.98 15.79 3.59
C ASP A 194 -21.58 16.31 3.20
N LEU A 195 -21.28 16.37 1.90
CA LEU A 195 -20.01 16.85 1.39
C LEU A 195 -19.84 18.35 1.62
N GLU A 196 -20.87 19.16 1.40
CA GLU A 196 -20.84 20.60 1.69
C GLU A 196 -20.64 20.88 3.18
N ALA A 197 -21.36 20.16 4.05
CA ALA A 197 -21.18 20.26 5.50
C ALA A 197 -19.75 19.88 5.92
N TRP A 198 -19.20 18.83 5.31
CA TRP A 198 -17.81 18.42 5.54
C TRP A 198 -16.81 19.47 5.06
N GLU A 199 -17.03 20.09 3.89
CA GLU A 199 -16.16 21.13 3.36
C GLU A 199 -16.14 22.38 4.26
N LEU A 200 -17.31 22.81 4.77
CA LEU A 200 -17.39 23.89 5.76
C LEU A 200 -16.61 23.54 7.03
N LYS A 201 -16.72 22.30 7.52
CA LYS A 201 -15.94 21.82 8.66
C LYS A 201 -14.43 21.85 8.38
N MET A 202 -13.99 21.47 7.19
CA MET A 202 -12.57 21.51 6.81
C MET A 202 -12.03 22.94 6.73
N ILE A 203 -12.83 23.88 6.19
CA ILE A 203 -12.49 25.31 6.17
C ILE A 203 -12.36 25.85 7.59
N ALA A 204 -13.30 25.52 8.49
CA ALA A 204 -13.25 25.96 9.89
C ALA A 204 -12.02 25.43 10.65
N ILE A 205 -11.53 24.24 10.30
CA ILE A 205 -10.31 23.63 10.87
C ILE A 205 -9.03 24.15 10.18
N GLY A 206 -9.14 25.00 9.14
CA GLY A 206 -8.02 25.54 8.38
C GLY A 206 -7.42 24.59 7.34
N ARG A 207 -8.07 23.44 7.08
CA ARG A 207 -7.66 22.44 6.08
C ARG A 207 -8.31 22.68 4.72
N THR A 208 -8.10 23.89 4.18
CA THR A 208 -8.65 24.29 2.88
C THR A 208 -8.05 23.50 1.71
N ASP A 209 -6.90 22.85 1.91
CA ASP A 209 -6.23 21.95 0.96
C ASP A 209 -7.07 20.72 0.60
N LEU A 210 -7.97 20.29 1.49
CA LEU A 210 -8.76 19.07 1.33
C LEU A 210 -10.14 19.29 0.65
N VAL A 211 -10.52 20.55 0.47
CA VAL A 211 -11.80 20.99 -0.09
C VAL A 211 -11.73 21.10 -1.61
N ARG A 212 -12.85 20.88 -2.31
CA ARG A 212 -12.89 21.07 -3.76
C ARG A 212 -12.59 22.53 -4.10
N GLN A 213 -11.56 22.77 -4.90
CA GLN A 213 -11.45 24.05 -5.59
C GLN A 213 -12.59 24.11 -6.61
N LYS A 214 -13.46 25.12 -6.52
CA LYS A 214 -14.48 25.36 -7.55
C LYS A 214 -13.74 25.48 -8.89
N PRO A 215 -14.06 24.65 -9.90
CA PRO A 215 -13.41 24.80 -11.19
C PRO A 215 -13.81 26.18 -11.74
N THR A 216 -12.84 27.07 -11.90
CA THR A 216 -13.00 28.24 -12.78
C THR A 216 -13.23 27.67 -14.16
N ARG A 217 -14.49 27.49 -14.55
CA ARG A 217 -14.87 27.03 -15.88
C ARG A 217 -14.48 28.17 -16.82
N GLN A 218 -13.24 28.17 -17.29
CA GLN A 218 -12.83 29.04 -18.39
C GLN A 218 -13.61 28.55 -19.60
N THR A 219 -14.76 29.17 -19.83
CA THR A 219 -15.51 29.03 -21.08
C THR A 219 -14.54 29.36 -22.19
N ARG A 220 -14.17 28.36 -23.01
CA ARG A 220 -13.49 28.61 -24.28
C ARG A 220 -14.39 29.59 -25.04
N LYS A 221 -13.94 30.83 -25.20
CA LYS A 221 -14.61 31.81 -26.07
C LYS A 221 -14.72 31.15 -27.44
N SER A 222 -15.94 30.84 -27.85
CA SER A 222 -16.25 30.45 -29.23
C SER A 222 -15.70 31.56 -30.13
N LYS A 223 -14.75 31.21 -31.00
CA LYS A 223 -14.27 32.14 -32.03
C LYS A 223 -15.48 32.54 -32.88
N ALA A 224 -15.78 33.83 -32.88
CA ALA A 224 -16.77 34.42 -33.77
C ALA A 224 -16.38 34.11 -35.22
N VAL A 225 -17.32 33.54 -35.96
CA VAL A 225 -17.32 33.51 -37.42
C VAL A 225 -17.26 34.96 -37.89
N LYS A 226 -16.26 35.31 -38.68
CA LYS A 226 -16.23 36.56 -39.44
C LYS A 226 -16.63 36.22 -40.87
N GLU A 227 -17.85 36.61 -41.22
CA GLU A 227 -18.29 36.85 -42.59
C GLU A 227 -17.46 38.00 -43.18
N GLN A 228 -16.81 37.73 -44.32
CA GLN A 228 -16.84 38.53 -45.55
C GLN A 228 -16.03 37.81 -46.63
#